data_AF-A0A2H1BYC6-F1
#
_entry.id   AF-A0A2H1BYC6-F1
#
_cell.length_a   1.000
_cell.length_b   1.000
_cell.length_c   1.000
_cell.angle_alpha   90.00
_cell.angle_beta   90.00
_cell.angle_gamma   90.00
#
_symmetry.space_group_name_H-M   'P 1'
#
loop_
_entity.id
_entity.type
_entity.pdbx_description
1 polymer ?
#
loop_
_entity_poly.entity_id
_entity_poly.type
_entity_poly.pdbx_seq_one_letter_code
_entity_poly.pdbx_strand_id
1 'polypeptide(L)'
;MTPMNPIRHANLMLELDSLTCTVELKQNMGKNILRNLLLNFPNLMKMYKTIQSMTLPQALNSQYLCQLGVKYTDSIVELARNFNDNEKLTETIIYLANAHRHRGITVAHLMVSY
;
A
#
# COMPACT_ATOMS: atom_id res chain seq x y z
N MET A 1 -17.45 1.51 -12.28
CA MET A 1 -16.71 0.30 -11.88
C MET A 1 -17.71 -0.81 -11.64
N THR A 2 -17.48 -2.04 -12.11
CA THR A 2 -18.39 -3.16 -11.85
C THR A 2 -18.19 -3.66 -10.42
N PRO A 3 -19.25 -3.76 -9.59
CA PRO A 3 -19.10 -4.25 -8.23
C PRO A 3 -18.64 -5.72 -8.20
N MET A 4 -17.87 -6.08 -7.18
CA MET A 4 -17.48 -7.46 -6.92
C MET A 4 -18.68 -8.25 -6.41
N ASN A 5 -18.81 -9.51 -6.84
CA ASN A 5 -19.81 -10.43 -6.28
C ASN A 5 -19.75 -10.40 -4.74
N PRO A 6 -20.88 -10.24 -4.01
CA PRO A 6 -20.87 -10.09 -2.56
C PRO A 6 -20.24 -11.25 -1.79
N ILE A 7 -20.44 -12.49 -2.23
CA ILE A 7 -19.84 -13.68 -1.59
C ILE A 7 -18.32 -13.64 -1.78
N ARG A 8 -17.87 -13.31 -2.99
CA ARG A 8 -16.44 -13.16 -3.29
C ARG A 8 -15.82 -12.03 -2.47
N HIS A 9 -16.51 -10.91 -2.32
CA HIS A 9 -16.07 -9.76 -1.52
C HIS A 9 -15.96 -10.14 -0.04
N ALA A 10 -16.96 -10.81 0.53
CA ALA A 10 -16.91 -11.30 1.90
C ALA A 10 -15.75 -12.28 2.14
N ASN A 11 -15.53 -13.23 1.23
CA ASN A 11 -14.42 -14.18 1.33
C ASN A 11 -13.06 -13.47 1.27
N LEU A 12 -12.90 -12.49 0.38
CA LEU A 12 -11.70 -11.66 0.31
C LEU A 12 -11.48 -10.91 1.63
N MET A 13 -12.53 -10.36 2.23
CA MET A 13 -12.40 -9.66 3.51
C MET A 13 -11.99 -10.60 4.64
N LEU A 14 -12.53 -11.82 4.71
CA LEU A 14 -12.11 -12.83 5.69
C LEU A 14 -10.63 -13.21 5.53
N GLU A 15 -10.18 -13.38 4.29
CA GLU A 15 -8.78 -13.70 3.99
C GLU A 15 -7.86 -12.53 4.40
N LEU A 16 -8.20 -11.29 3.98
CA LEU A 16 -7.44 -10.10 4.33
C LEU A 16 -7.39 -9.87 5.85
N ASP A 17 -8.50 -10.07 6.56
CA ASP A 17 -8.53 -9.95 8.02
C ASP A 17 -7.60 -10.99 8.67
N SER A 18 -7.60 -12.24 8.20
CA SER A 18 -6.68 -13.28 8.73
C SER A 18 -5.20 -12.93 8.53
N LEU A 19 -4.90 -12.22 7.43
CA LEU A 19 -3.55 -11.80 7.05
C LEU A 19 -3.13 -10.46 7.68
N THR A 20 -4.06 -9.70 8.26
CA THR A 20 -3.82 -8.34 8.72
C THR A 20 -4.41 -8.03 10.11
N CYS A 21 -4.87 -9.03 10.86
CA CYS A 21 -5.53 -8.84 12.16
C CYS A 21 -4.62 -8.28 13.26
N THR A 22 -3.29 -8.38 13.12
CA THR A 22 -2.32 -7.81 14.06
C THR A 22 -1.39 -6.81 13.39
N VAL A 23 -0.83 -5.89 14.20
CA VAL A 23 0.18 -4.93 13.73
C VAL A 23 1.40 -5.64 13.15
N GLU A 24 1.83 -6.75 13.77
CA GLU A 24 2.97 -7.53 13.29
C GLU A 24 2.72 -8.13 11.90
N LEU A 25 1.54 -8.71 11.67
CA LEU A 25 1.16 -9.25 10.36
C LEU A 25 1.11 -8.15 9.29
N LYS A 26 0.51 -7.00 9.61
CA LYS A 26 0.50 -5.83 8.72
C LYS A 26 1.90 -5.34 8.40
N GLN A 27 2.79 -5.29 9.40
CA GLN A 27 4.19 -4.91 9.22
C GLN A 27 4.91 -5.86 8.27
N ASN A 28 4.80 -7.17 8.51
CA ASN A 28 5.47 -8.18 7.71
C ASN A 28 5.02 -8.14 6.25
N MET A 29 3.71 -8.10 6.00
CA MET A 29 3.14 -8.04 4.66
C MET A 29 3.54 -6.74 3.94
N GLY A 30 3.25 -5.59 4.55
CA GLY A 30 3.52 -4.30 3.94
C GLY A 30 5.01 -4.06 3.72
N LYS A 31 5.87 -4.45 4.66
CA LYS A 31 7.33 -4.37 4.50
C LYS A 31 7.80 -5.22 3.34
N ASN A 32 7.32 -6.46 3.19
CA ASN A 32 7.73 -7.33 2.09
C ASN A 32 7.34 -6.76 0.72
N ILE A 33 6.12 -6.21 0.60
CA ILE A 33 5.66 -5.55 -0.62
C ILE A 33 6.55 -4.33 -0.94
N LEU A 34 6.78 -3.46 0.04
CA LEU A 34 7.62 -2.27 -0.14
C LEU A 34 9.08 -2.63 -0.43
N ARG A 35 9.61 -3.71 0.16
CA ARG A 35 10.95 -4.23 -0.15
C ARG A 35 11.03 -4.67 -1.60
N ASN A 36 10.07 -5.45 -2.08
CA ASN A 36 10.02 -5.89 -3.46
C ASN A 36 9.90 -4.70 -4.42
N LEU A 37 9.10 -3.69 -4.07
CA LEU A 37 9.01 -2.45 -4.85
C LEU A 37 10.36 -1.74 -4.95
N LEU A 38 11.07 -1.54 -3.83
CA LEU A 38 12.35 -0.84 -3.82
C LEU A 38 13.50 -1.65 -4.44
N LEU A 39 13.42 -2.99 -4.42
CA LEU A 39 14.37 -3.86 -5.12
C LEU A 39 14.22 -3.73 -6.64
N ASN A 40 12.98 -3.68 -7.14
CA ASN A 40 12.70 -3.53 -8.58
C ASN A 40 12.87 -2.09 -9.07
N PHE A 41 12.58 -1.10 -8.21
CA PHE A 41 12.64 0.32 -8.55
C PHE A 41 13.37 1.14 -7.47
N PRO A 42 14.69 0.98 -7.30
CA PRO A 42 15.45 1.68 -6.26
C PRO A 42 15.36 3.22 -6.35
N ASN A 43 15.15 3.77 -7.55
CA ASN A 43 14.99 5.20 -7.76
C ASN A 43 13.79 5.80 -7.00
N LEU A 44 12.79 4.98 -6.63
CA LEU A 44 11.66 5.42 -5.82
C LEU A 44 12.08 5.88 -4.41
N MET A 45 13.25 5.45 -3.90
CA MET A 45 13.78 5.93 -2.62
C MET A 45 13.86 7.46 -2.55
N LYS A 46 14.10 8.14 -3.69
CA LYS A 46 14.15 9.60 -3.79
C LYS A 46 12.83 10.28 -3.42
N MET A 47 11.71 9.56 -3.46
CA MET A 47 10.39 10.09 -3.10
C MET A 47 10.11 10.03 -1.59
N TYR A 48 10.98 9.39 -0.82
CA TYR A 48 10.82 9.18 0.62
C TYR A 48 11.93 9.90 1.39
N LYS A 49 11.63 11.10 1.90
CA LYS A 49 12.60 11.96 2.61
C LYS A 49 13.44 11.23 3.67
N THR A 50 12.84 10.26 4.38
CA THR A 50 13.50 9.52 5.46
C THR A 50 14.56 8.53 4.96
N ILE A 51 14.40 7.97 3.75
CA ILE A 51 15.30 6.93 3.22
C ILE A 51 16.05 7.35 1.96
N GLN A 52 15.80 8.54 1.43
CA GLN A 52 16.39 9.02 0.17
C GLN A 52 17.93 9.09 0.16
N SER A 53 18.55 9.26 1.33
CA SER A 53 20.02 9.32 1.51
C SER A 53 20.61 8.00 2.01
N MET A 54 19.79 7.00 2.28
CA MET A 54 20.25 5.69 2.73
C MET A 54 20.72 4.86 1.54
N THR A 55 21.62 3.92 1.80
CA THR A 55 21.85 2.81 0.86
C THR A 55 20.61 1.92 0.79
N LEU A 56 20.41 1.22 -0.33
CA LEU A 56 19.27 0.29 -0.49
C LEU A 56 19.20 -0.74 0.66
N PRO A 57 20.30 -1.42 1.07
CA PRO A 57 20.25 -2.33 2.22
C PRO A 57 19.82 -1.67 3.54
N GLN A 58 20.23 -0.42 3.79
CA GLN A 58 19.81 0.33 4.98
C GLN A 58 18.31 0.66 4.92
N ALA A 59 17.82 1.14 3.78
CA ALA A 59 16.41 1.46 3.59
C ALA A 59 15.50 0.23 3.76
N LEU A 60 15.87 -0.90 3.16
CA LEU A 60 15.14 -2.18 3.22
C LEU A 60 14.99 -2.74 4.64
N ASN A 61 15.90 -2.36 5.55
CA ASN A 61 15.93 -2.79 6.94
C ASN A 61 15.56 -1.67 7.94
N SER A 62 15.15 -0.50 7.45
CA SER A 62 14.81 0.64 8.30
C SER A 62 13.49 0.43 9.06
N GLN A 63 13.42 0.96 10.29
CA GLN A 63 12.17 1.02 11.06
C GLN A 63 11.09 1.83 10.32
N TYR A 64 11.51 2.85 9.56
CA TYR A 64 10.62 3.63 8.71
C TYR A 64 9.86 2.74 7.73
N LEU A 65 10.53 1.79 7.07
CA LEU A 65 9.89 0.89 6.12
C LEU A 65 8.88 -0.05 6.81
N CYS A 66 9.15 -0.47 8.05
CA CYS A 66 8.19 -1.25 8.85
C CYS A 66 6.91 -0.43 9.15
N GLN A 67 7.08 0.82 9.59
CA GLN A 67 5.94 1.71 9.87
C GLN A 67 5.15 2.07 8.62
N LEU A 68 5.84 2.30 7.50
CA LEU A 68 5.21 2.54 6.21
C LEU A 68 4.47 1.30 5.72
N GLY A 69 4.99 0.10 6.00
CA GLY A 69 4.33 -1.17 5.70
C GLY A 69 2.94 -1.28 6.34
N VAL A 70 2.78 -0.90 7.61
CA VAL A 70 1.46 -0.88 8.26
C VAL A 70 0.49 0.03 7.52
N LYS A 71 0.90 1.27 7.25
CA LYS A 71 0.06 2.27 6.56
C LYS A 71 -0.33 1.82 5.15
N TYR A 72 0.60 1.18 4.44
CA TYR A 72 0.35 0.62 3.13
C TYR A 72 -0.72 -0.48 3.21
N THR A 73 -0.53 -1.45 4.10
CA THR A 73 -1.48 -2.55 4.31
C THR A 73 -2.88 -2.03 4.68
N ASP A 74 -2.96 -1.08 5.62
CA ASP A 74 -4.24 -0.46 6.01
C ASP A 74 -4.95 0.21 4.82
N SER A 75 -4.20 0.92 3.98
CA SER A 75 -4.75 1.60 2.80
C SER A 75 -5.30 0.61 1.77
N ILE A 76 -4.63 -0.53 1.57
CA ILE A 76 -5.09 -1.59 0.65
C ILE A 76 -6.33 -2.29 1.20
N VAL A 77 -6.36 -2.61 2.50
CA VAL A 77 -7.52 -3.23 3.13
C VAL A 77 -8.73 -2.29 3.08
N GLU A 78 -8.54 -0.99 3.28
CA GLU A 78 -9.62 -0.01 3.19
C GLU A 78 -10.19 0.11 1.76
N LEU A 79 -9.32 0.11 0.74
CA LEU A 79 -9.76 0.04 -0.66
C LEU A 79 -10.56 -1.23 -0.94
N ALA A 80 -10.10 -2.38 -0.46
CA ALA A 80 -10.80 -3.64 -0.63
C ALA A 80 -12.16 -3.64 0.08
N ARG A 81 -12.22 -3.13 1.32
CA ARG A 81 -13.45 -3.01 2.11
C ARG A 81 -14.49 -2.16 1.40
N ASN A 82 -14.07 -1.02 0.87
CA ASN A 82 -14.97 -0.06 0.23
C ASN A 82 -15.25 -0.39 -1.25
N PHE A 83 -14.65 -1.44 -1.82
CA PHE A 83 -14.73 -1.74 -3.26
C PHE A 83 -16.16 -1.78 -3.82
N ASN A 84 -17.12 -2.29 -3.04
CA ASN A 84 -18.52 -2.40 -3.45
C ASN A 84 -19.39 -1.17 -3.13
N ASP A 85 -18.84 -0.20 -2.40
CA ASP A 85 -19.48 1.07 -2.05
C ASP A 85 -18.80 2.20 -2.84
N ASN A 86 -19.40 2.59 -3.97
CA ASN A 86 -18.76 3.50 -4.92
C ASN A 86 -18.48 4.89 -4.31
N GLU A 87 -19.31 5.36 -3.39
CA GLU A 87 -19.12 6.63 -2.70
C GLU A 87 -17.89 6.55 -1.80
N LYS A 88 -17.85 5.58 -0.88
CA LYS A 88 -16.71 5.38 0.02
C LYS A 88 -15.42 5.04 -0.71
N LEU A 89 -15.50 4.27 -1.79
CA LEU A 89 -14.35 3.96 -2.61
C LEU A 89 -13.76 5.23 -3.23
N THR A 90 -14.63 6.09 -3.76
CA THR A 90 -14.21 7.37 -4.35
C THR A 90 -13.53 8.25 -3.31
N GLU A 91 -14.11 8.37 -2.12
CA GLU A 91 -13.51 9.09 -0.99
C GLU A 91 -12.14 8.52 -0.60
N THR A 92 -12.03 7.19 -0.51
CA THR A 92 -10.79 6.48 -0.19
C THR A 92 -9.70 6.77 -1.24
N ILE A 93 -10.05 6.69 -2.53
CA ILE A 93 -9.12 7.00 -3.63
C ILE A 93 -8.67 8.45 -3.58
N ILE A 94 -9.58 9.41 -3.35
CA ILE A 94 -9.24 10.84 -3.26
C ILE A 94 -8.30 11.08 -2.08
N TYR A 95 -8.58 10.49 -0.92
CA TYR A 95 -7.71 10.59 0.25
C TYR A 95 -6.30 10.08 -0.05
N LEU A 96 -6.19 8.89 -0.65
CA LEU A 96 -4.90 8.30 -1.00
C LEU A 96 -4.16 9.08 -2.08
N ALA A 97 -4.85 9.59 -3.10
CA ALA A 97 -4.25 10.45 -4.13
C ALA A 97 -3.69 11.73 -3.51
N ASN A 98 -4.42 12.36 -2.59
CA ASN A 98 -3.96 13.55 -1.86
C ASN A 98 -2.73 13.27 -1.00
N ALA A 99 -2.63 12.10 -0.38
CA ALA A 99 -1.43 11.69 0.38
C ALA A 99 -0.15 11.62 -0.49
N HIS A 100 -0.32 11.45 -1.80
CA HIS A 100 0.77 11.35 -2.78
C HIS A 100 1.00 12.64 -3.60
N ARG A 101 0.11 13.64 -3.52
CA ARG A 101 0.10 14.86 -4.35
C ARG A 101 1.43 15.62 -4.42
N HIS A 102 2.18 15.64 -3.32
CA HIS A 102 3.46 16.38 -3.21
C HIS A 102 4.70 15.47 -3.26
N ARG A 103 4.54 14.22 -3.68
CA ARG A 103 5.62 13.22 -3.68
C ARG A 103 6.18 12.92 -5.06
N GLY A 104 5.79 13.68 -6.08
CA GLY A 104 6.22 13.42 -7.47
C GLY A 104 5.72 12.09 -8.04
N ILE A 105 4.73 11.46 -7.40
CA ILE A 105 4.11 10.22 -7.86
C ILE A 105 3.04 10.57 -8.89
N THR A 106 3.13 9.92 -10.04
CA THR A 106 2.21 10.09 -11.17
C THR A 106 1.41 8.81 -11.38
N VAL A 107 0.36 8.87 -12.21
CA VAL A 107 -0.43 7.68 -12.58
C VAL A 107 0.44 6.56 -13.14
N ALA A 108 1.51 6.88 -13.89
CA ALA A 108 2.44 5.88 -14.42
C ALA A 108 3.12 5.06 -13.32
N HIS A 109 3.40 5.66 -12.16
CA HIS A 109 3.98 4.95 -11.01
C HIS A 109 2.97 4.01 -10.33
N LEU A 110 1.67 4.27 -10.49
CA LEU A 110 0.59 3.46 -9.90
C LEU A 110 0.15 2.32 -10.84
N MET A 111 0.41 2.45 -12.14
CA MET A 111 0.02 1.49 -13.18
C MET A 111 1.13 0.51 -13.57
N VAL A 112 2.22 0.44 -12.80
CA VAL A 112 3.35 -0.45 -13.09
C VAL A 112 2.82 -1.88 -13.23
N SER A 113 2.81 -2.34 -14.48
CA SER A 113 2.36 -3.67 -14.85
C SER A 113 3.50 -4.63 -14.53
N TYR A 114 3.23 -5.60 -13.67
CA TYR A 114 4.07 -6.79 -13.51
C TYR A 114 3.89 -7.73 -14.71
#